data_AF-A0A949ZY91-F1
#
_entry.id   AF-A0A949ZY91-F1
#
_cell.length_a   1.000
_cell.length_b   1.000
_cell.length_c   1.000
_cell.angle_alpha   90.00
_cell.angle_beta   90.00
_cell.angle_gamma   90.00
#
_symmetry.space_group_name_H-M   'P 1'
#
loop_
_entity.id
_entity.type
_entity.pdbx_description
1 polymer ?
#
loop_
_entity_poly.entity_id
_entity_poly.type
_entity_poly.pdbx_seq_one_letter_code
_entity_poly.pdbx_strand_id
1 'polypeptide(L)'
;MSNVRQILEQQVYIRGANRPFAELTTDDARSRADELRAAIGWGPTARVAPVAQAWRELSIAMDRAGAATAGDLDPDVLVKLAPKLWVTLPS
;
A
#
# COMPACT_ATOMS: atom_id res chain seq x y z
N MET A 1 -3.00 -11.18 16.05
CA MET A 1 -4.16 -10.28 15.78
C MET A 1 -3.84 -8.80 16.05
N SER A 2 -3.06 -8.43 17.06
CA SER A 2 -2.73 -7.02 17.35
C SER A 2 -2.06 -6.25 16.20
N ASN A 3 -1.26 -6.92 15.36
CA ASN A 3 -0.55 -6.30 14.23
C ASN A 3 -1.49 -5.87 13.08
N VAL A 4 -2.50 -6.69 12.74
CA VAL A 4 -3.39 -6.41 11.60
C VAL A 4 -4.25 -5.18 11.85
N ARG A 5 -4.80 -5.06 13.06
CA ARG A 5 -5.55 -3.86 13.46
C ARG A 5 -4.69 -2.61 13.38
N GLN A 6 -3.45 -2.68 13.88
CA GLN A 6 -2.50 -1.58 13.79
C GLN A 6 -2.19 -1.19 12.34
N ILE A 7 -1.99 -2.17 11.44
CA ILE A 7 -1.79 -1.96 10.00
C ILE A 7 -3.00 -1.22 9.40
N LEU A 8 -4.22 -1.67 9.69
CA LEU A 8 -5.46 -1.12 9.14
C LEU A 8 -5.71 0.33 9.60
N GLU A 9 -5.32 0.66 10.83
CA GLU A 9 -5.48 2.00 11.41
C GLU A 9 -4.37 2.98 10.97
N GLN A 10 -3.27 2.50 10.37
CA GLN A 10 -2.18 3.36 9.90
C GLN A 10 -2.68 4.40 8.91
N GLN A 11 -2.27 5.65 9.13
CA GLN A 11 -2.62 6.75 8.23
C GLN A 11 -1.66 6.77 7.04
N VAL A 12 -2.22 6.71 5.83
CA VAL A 12 -1.48 6.82 4.58
C VAL A 12 -1.89 8.10 3.88
N TYR A 13 -0.89 8.93 3.53
CA TYR A 13 -1.12 10.09 2.69
C TYR A 13 -1.34 9.66 1.23
N ILE A 14 -2.50 9.94 0.66
CA ILE A 14 -2.84 9.57 -0.70
C ILE A 14 -3.78 10.61 -1.29
N ARG A 15 -3.58 11.01 -2.55
CA ARG A 15 -4.44 11.98 -3.25
C ARG A 15 -4.69 13.28 -2.46
N GLY A 16 -3.68 13.76 -1.74
CA GLY A 16 -3.75 15.02 -1.00
C GLY A 16 -4.29 14.92 0.44
N ALA A 17 -4.70 13.73 0.91
CA ALA A 17 -5.26 13.55 2.25
C ALA A 17 -4.68 12.34 2.99
N ASN A 18 -4.65 12.39 4.32
CA ASN A 18 -4.38 11.21 5.15
C ASN A 18 -5.66 10.40 5.32
N ARG A 19 -5.58 9.10 5.12
CA ARG A 19 -6.70 8.17 5.35
C ARG A 19 -6.18 6.88 5.99
N PRO A 20 -7.00 6.17 6.80
CA PRO A 20 -6.65 4.85 7.28
C PRO A 20 -6.33 3.89 6.12
N PHE A 21 -5.34 3.03 6.28
CA PHE A 21 -4.98 2.03 5.29
C PHE A 21 -6.17 1.15 4.91
N ALA A 22 -7.02 0.82 5.89
CA ALA A 22 -8.24 0.05 5.69
C ALA A 22 -9.22 0.66 4.68
N GLU A 23 -9.19 1.97 4.48
CA GLU A 23 -10.13 2.69 3.59
C GLU A 23 -9.59 2.85 2.17
N LEU A 24 -8.34 2.45 1.91
CA LEU A 24 -7.74 2.62 0.59
C LEU A 24 -8.40 1.69 -0.42
N THR A 25 -8.81 2.27 -1.53
CA THR A 25 -9.40 1.53 -2.66
C THR A 25 -8.32 0.98 -3.59
N THR A 26 -8.71 0.07 -4.49
CA THR A 26 -7.82 -0.41 -5.56
C THR A 26 -7.27 0.74 -6.40
N ASP A 27 -8.10 1.75 -6.68
CA ASP A 27 -7.73 2.91 -7.48
C ASP A 27 -6.71 3.79 -6.75
N ASP A 28 -6.85 3.95 -5.44
CA ASP A 28 -5.85 4.62 -4.61
C ASP A 28 -4.51 3.86 -4.68
N ALA A 29 -4.52 2.53 -4.47
CA ALA A 29 -3.31 1.72 -4.54
C ALA A 29 -2.60 1.81 -5.90
N ARG A 30 -3.38 1.85 -7.00
CA ARG A 30 -2.86 2.02 -8.36
C ARG A 30 -2.27 3.42 -8.57
N SER A 31 -3.02 4.46 -8.19
CA SER A 31 -2.56 5.87 -8.23
C SER A 31 -1.22 6.02 -7.51
N ARG A 32 -1.09 5.42 -6.32
CA ARG A 32 0.15 5.50 -5.53
C ARG A 32 1.32 4.78 -6.17
N ALA A 33 1.07 3.62 -6.79
CA ALA A 33 2.09 2.91 -7.55
C ALA A 33 2.60 3.77 -8.72
N ASP A 34 1.69 4.43 -9.45
CA ASP A 34 2.01 5.27 -10.59
C ASP A 34 2.76 6.55 -10.17
N GLU A 35 2.31 7.22 -9.10
CA GLU A 35 2.99 8.38 -8.50
C GLU A 35 4.43 8.04 -8.10
N LEU A 36 4.62 6.94 -7.36
CA LEU A 36 5.95 6.50 -6.93
C LEU A 36 6.82 6.12 -8.13
N ARG A 37 6.22 5.49 -9.16
CA ARG A 37 6.94 5.12 -10.38
C ARG A 37 7.38 6.34 -11.19
N ALA A 38 6.53 7.37 -11.29
CA ALA A 38 6.86 8.62 -11.95
C ALA A 38 7.97 9.39 -11.23
N ALA A 39 8.10 9.23 -9.91
CA ALA A 39 9.17 9.80 -9.11
C ALA A 39 10.52 9.05 -9.23
N ILE A 40 10.56 7.88 -9.90
CA ILE A 40 11.80 7.13 -10.11
C ILE A 40 12.66 7.89 -11.13
N GLY A 41 13.81 8.39 -10.66
CA GLY A 41 14.85 8.98 -11.50
C GLY A 41 16.18 8.21 -11.37
N TRP A 42 17.23 8.72 -12.00
CA TRP A 42 18.60 8.23 -11.83
C TRP A 42 19.18 8.81 -10.53
N GLY A 43 19.30 8.00 -9.47
CA GLY A 43 19.84 8.45 -8.17
C GLY A 43 19.13 7.84 -6.95
N PRO A 44 19.16 8.50 -5.77
CA PRO A 44 18.57 7.99 -4.52
C PRO A 44 17.09 7.60 -4.60
N THR A 45 16.35 8.16 -5.55
CA THR A 45 14.95 7.82 -5.81
C THR A 45 14.76 6.43 -6.43
N ALA A 46 15.81 5.76 -6.93
CA ALA A 46 15.73 4.35 -7.34
C ALA A 46 15.28 3.41 -6.19
N ARG A 47 15.48 3.83 -4.93
CA ARG A 47 15.06 3.09 -3.73
C ARG A 47 13.54 2.98 -3.57
N VAL A 48 12.75 3.81 -4.27
CA VAL A 48 11.28 3.75 -4.22
C VAL A 48 10.70 2.77 -5.23
N ALA A 49 11.51 2.23 -6.14
CA ALA A 49 11.03 1.28 -7.15
C ALA A 49 10.42 -0.01 -6.54
N PRO A 50 11.02 -0.64 -5.51
CA PRO A 50 10.39 -1.77 -4.82
C PRO A 50 9.07 -1.41 -4.13
N VAL A 51 8.96 -0.17 -3.64
CA VAL A 51 7.74 0.32 -2.97
C VAL A 51 6.63 0.54 -3.98
N ALA A 52 6.94 1.17 -5.12
CA ALA A 52 5.99 1.31 -6.25
C ALA A 52 5.47 -0.05 -6.71
N GLN A 53 6.36 -1.04 -6.81
CA GLN A 53 5.99 -2.42 -7.14
C GLN A 53 5.08 -3.05 -6.08
N ALA A 54 5.37 -2.86 -4.78
CA ALA A 54 4.52 -3.35 -3.71
C ALA A 54 3.11 -2.74 -3.76
N TRP A 55 2.98 -1.44 -4.06
CA TRP A 55 1.67 -0.79 -4.26
C TRP A 55 0.91 -1.37 -5.45
N ARG A 56 1.62 -1.70 -6.54
CA ARG A 56 1.02 -2.42 -7.67
C ARG A 56 0.54 -3.81 -7.26
N GLU A 57 1.33 -4.55 -6.49
CA GLU A 57 0.95 -5.87 -5.96
C GLU A 57 -0.30 -5.80 -5.08
N LEU A 58 -0.42 -4.76 -4.24
CA LEU A 58 -1.64 -4.52 -3.45
C LEU A 58 -2.86 -4.35 -4.36
N SER A 59 -2.79 -3.49 -5.39
CA SER A 59 -3.92 -3.29 -6.32
C SER A 59 -4.35 -4.61 -7.01
N ILE A 60 -3.37 -5.45 -7.39
CA ILE A 60 -3.64 -6.76 -8.00
C ILE A 60 -4.27 -7.72 -6.99
N ALA A 61 -3.82 -7.72 -5.75
CA ALA A 61 -4.39 -8.55 -4.68
C ALA A 61 -5.85 -8.17 -4.41
N MET A 62 -6.16 -6.87 -4.36
CA MET A 62 -7.52 -6.37 -4.19
C MET A 62 -8.43 -6.75 -5.36
N ASP A 63 -7.97 -6.54 -6.60
CA ASP A 63 -8.70 -6.92 -7.81
C ASP A 63 -9.01 -8.44 -7.84
N ARG A 64 -8.03 -9.28 -7.47
CA ARG A 64 -8.20 -10.75 -7.43
C ARG A 64 -9.16 -11.20 -6.33
N ALA A 65 -9.17 -10.51 -5.20
CA ALA A 65 -10.04 -10.83 -4.07
C ALA A 65 -11.46 -10.26 -4.24
N GLY A 66 -11.69 -9.35 -5.20
CA GLY A 66 -12.92 -8.57 -5.30
C GLY A 66 -13.11 -7.62 -4.11
N ALA A 67 -12.01 -7.20 -3.47
CA ALA A 67 -12.01 -6.32 -2.30
C ALA A 67 -12.33 -4.88 -2.71
N ALA A 68 -13.26 -4.22 -2.03
CA ALA A 68 -13.57 -2.82 -2.27
C ALA A 68 -12.50 -1.91 -1.64
N THR A 69 -12.02 -2.28 -0.45
CA THR A 69 -10.93 -1.60 0.24
C THR A 69 -9.88 -2.58 0.75
N ALA A 70 -8.70 -2.07 1.13
CA ALA A 70 -7.65 -2.91 1.71
C ALA A 70 -8.09 -3.60 3.01
N GLY A 71 -9.09 -3.04 3.71
CA GLY A 71 -9.71 -3.66 4.89
C GLY A 71 -10.42 -4.99 4.62
N ASP A 72 -10.80 -5.25 3.36
CA ASP A 72 -11.49 -6.48 2.96
C ASP A 72 -10.51 -7.61 2.60
N LEU A 73 -9.20 -7.34 2.56
CA LEU A 73 -8.19 -8.34 2.24
C LEU A 73 -7.95 -9.31 3.40
N ASP A 74 -7.51 -10.52 3.04
CA ASP A 74 -7.06 -11.50 4.01
C ASP A 74 -5.95 -10.92 4.91
N PRO A 75 -6.06 -11.06 6.25
CA PRO A 75 -5.05 -10.61 7.19
C PRO A 75 -3.61 -11.05 6.86
N ASP A 76 -3.40 -12.25 6.33
CA ASP A 76 -2.08 -12.76 5.99
C ASP A 76 -1.46 -12.01 4.80
N VAL A 77 -2.30 -11.59 3.85
CA VAL A 77 -1.88 -10.73 2.73
C VAL A 77 -1.46 -9.36 3.25
N LEU A 78 -2.24 -8.79 4.17
CA LEU A 78 -1.95 -7.48 4.78
C LEU A 78 -0.61 -7.49 5.54
N VAL A 79 -0.38 -8.51 6.38
CA VAL A 79 0.87 -8.66 7.14
C VAL A 79 2.08 -8.79 6.21
N LYS A 80 1.94 -9.48 5.09
CA LYS A 80 3.02 -9.67 4.11
C LYS A 80 3.33 -8.40 3.30
N LEU A 81 2.33 -7.60 2.98
CA LEU A 81 2.48 -6.42 2.12
C LEU A 81 2.81 -5.13 2.91
N ALA A 82 2.24 -4.94 4.11
CA ALA A 82 2.34 -3.67 4.85
C ALA A 82 3.79 -3.15 5.05
N PRO A 83 4.80 -3.98 5.40
CA PRO A 83 6.17 -3.49 5.52
C PRO A 83 6.78 -3.05 4.19
N LYS A 84 6.42 -3.72 3.09
CA LYS A 84 6.91 -3.40 1.73
C LYS A 84 6.29 -2.10 1.19
N LEU A 85 5.08 -1.80 1.64
CA LEU A 85 4.34 -0.57 1.31
C LEU A 85 4.79 0.63 2.15
N TRP A 86 5.66 0.42 3.15
CA TRP A 86 5.99 1.38 4.22
C TRP A 86 4.77 1.89 4.99
N VAL A 87 3.71 1.07 5.06
CA VAL A 87 2.55 1.33 5.93
C VAL A 87 2.98 1.14 7.38
N THR A 88 3.79 0.12 7.63
CA THR A 88 4.55 -0.05 8.87
C THR A 88 6.01 0.25 8.60
N LEU A 89 6.69 0.94 9.52
CA LEU A 89 8.14 1.11 9.43
C LEU A 89 8.82 -0.27 9.41
N PRO A 90 9.83 -0.48 8.54
CA PRO A 90 10.68 -1.65 8.63
C PRO A 90 11.34 -1.69 10.02
N SER A 91 11.20 -2.81 10.71
CA SER A 91 11.97 -3.14 11.93
C SER A 91 13.40 -3.52 11.58
#